data_AF-A0A2E9JJ33-F1
#
_entry.id   AF-A0A2E9JJ33-F1
#
_cell.length_a   1.000
_cell.length_b   1.000
_cell.length_c   1.000
_cell.angle_alpha   90.00
_cell.angle_beta   90.00
_cell.angle_gamma   90.00
#
_symmetry.space_group_name_H-M   'P 1'
#
loop_
_entity.id
_entity.type
_entity.pdbx_description
1 polymer ?
#
loop_
_entity_poly.entity_id
_entity_poly.type
_entity_poly.pdbx_seq_one_letter_code
_entity_poly.pdbx_strand_id
1 'polypeptide(L)'
;DYIVPDKREGWSQAVLQALRAYLGGRDDSTYLTYNTSLIRPAGAPIRTFGGKASGPGILVEGIEKITAVLNGAVGRHLTSVEVLDIGNIIGSVVVAGNVRRSAEIALGRPDDIDYINAKRWDLGTIPMHRSMSNNSVVVESIDELPKEFWEGYNGNGEPYGMFNLKTSRTFGRTHEIRPDPSIVGTNPCAEIGLANRESCNLSEVFLPNVSSEEEFVDITRLLYKVQKAIAAMPYLDRESDEITCQNMRLGLGVTGVAQALNRLDWLDSAYVALRKFDSVWSAQNGWPESQRLTTVKPSGTLSLLAGVSPGGHPGYSEYHIRRVRMSVGDPLIQYCSDMGYHVEWVKNLDGTVSDRTKVVEFPCEYPEGTVLAEHLSAIQQMDLQQTLQEKWADNAVSVTVYVKPDELDGIKEYLKVNWPIMKSVSFLLYSNHGFEQAPLEQITKEHYLEMKGRLMQPEEGPHGGMSELLDDDCLSGACPIR
;
A
#
# COMPACT_ATOMS: atom_id res chain seq x y z
N ASP A 1 -23.25 8.28 -29.75
CA ASP A 1 -22.19 7.39 -29.24
C ASP A 1 -21.02 8.21 -28.70
N TYR A 2 -20.52 7.84 -27.52
CA TYR A 2 -19.28 8.39 -26.98
C TYR A 2 -18.09 7.67 -27.64
N ILE A 3 -17.33 8.39 -28.47
CA ILE A 3 -16.10 7.84 -29.07
C ILE A 3 -14.98 8.01 -28.04
N VAL A 4 -14.48 6.90 -27.50
CA VAL A 4 -13.50 6.91 -26.41
C VAL A 4 -12.13 7.29 -26.96
N PRO A 5 -11.56 8.46 -26.59
CA PRO A 5 -10.23 8.84 -27.06
C PRO A 5 -9.15 7.99 -26.38
N ASP A 6 -8.03 7.77 -27.07
CA ASP A 6 -6.87 7.00 -26.59
C ASP A 6 -6.05 7.72 -25.52
N LYS A 7 -6.69 8.03 -24.40
CA LYS A 7 -6.10 8.68 -23.23
C LYS A 7 -6.85 8.28 -21.96
N ARG A 8 -6.19 8.41 -20.82
CA ARG A 8 -6.73 8.08 -19.49
C ARG A 8 -8.09 8.75 -19.23
N GLU A 9 -8.22 10.01 -19.61
CA GLU A 9 -9.45 10.78 -19.41
C GLU A 9 -10.61 10.23 -20.25
N GLY A 10 -10.31 9.63 -21.42
CA GLY A 10 -11.32 8.96 -22.25
C GLY A 10 -11.90 7.72 -21.57
N TRP A 11 -11.03 6.89 -21.01
CA TRP A 11 -11.43 5.70 -20.24
C TRP A 11 -12.29 6.09 -19.03
N SER A 12 -11.83 7.07 -18.26
CA SER A 12 -12.56 7.56 -17.08
C SER A 12 -13.95 8.08 -17.44
N GLN A 13 -14.07 8.84 -18.54
CA GLN A 13 -15.35 9.37 -18.99
C GLN A 13 -16.30 8.28 -19.49
N ALA A 14 -15.80 7.22 -20.13
CA ALA A 14 -16.63 6.08 -20.54
C ALA A 14 -17.27 5.38 -19.32
N VAL A 15 -16.49 5.12 -18.28
CA VAL A 15 -16.98 4.52 -17.02
C VAL A 15 -17.95 5.48 -16.31
N LEU A 16 -17.63 6.77 -16.25
CA LEU A 16 -18.52 7.78 -15.64
C LEU A 16 -19.87 7.85 -16.35
N GLN A 17 -19.89 7.84 -17.69
CA GLN A 17 -21.15 7.84 -18.44
C GLN A 17 -21.95 6.56 -18.22
N ALA A 18 -21.29 5.41 -18.06
CA ALA A 18 -21.96 4.15 -17.73
C ALA A 18 -22.65 4.24 -16.36
N LEU A 19 -21.98 4.82 -15.36
CA LEU A 19 -22.57 5.06 -14.04
C LEU A 19 -23.72 6.09 -14.09
N ARG A 20 -23.54 7.19 -14.83
CA ARG A 20 -24.57 8.24 -14.97
C ARG A 20 -25.85 7.77 -15.63
N ALA A 21 -25.79 6.77 -16.51
CA ALA A 21 -27.00 6.20 -17.10
C ALA A 21 -27.96 5.58 -16.07
N TYR A 22 -27.46 5.24 -14.89
CA TYR A 22 -28.23 4.65 -13.79
C TYR A 22 -28.38 5.60 -12.59
N LEU A 23 -27.31 6.31 -12.24
CA LEU A 23 -27.20 7.12 -11.02
C LEU A 23 -27.27 8.63 -11.29
N GLY A 24 -27.41 9.03 -12.55
CA GLY A 24 -27.48 10.42 -12.98
C GLY A 24 -28.76 11.13 -12.59
N GLY A 25 -28.81 12.43 -12.86
CA GLY A 25 -29.99 13.26 -12.69
C GLY A 25 -31.06 12.97 -13.76
N ARG A 26 -32.20 13.65 -13.65
CA ARG A 26 -33.31 13.51 -14.62
C ARG A 26 -32.93 13.88 -16.06
N ASP A 27 -31.92 14.74 -16.21
CA ASP A 27 -31.46 15.25 -17.50
C ASP A 27 -30.36 14.38 -18.12
N ASP A 28 -29.84 13.39 -17.39
CA ASP A 28 -28.87 12.43 -17.91
C ASP A 28 -29.55 11.37 -18.78
N SER A 29 -28.88 10.93 -19.85
CA SER A 29 -29.36 9.84 -20.70
C SER A 29 -29.35 8.52 -19.93
N THR A 30 -30.45 7.76 -19.99
CA THR A 30 -30.55 6.41 -19.41
C THR A 30 -29.94 5.31 -20.28
N TYR A 31 -29.38 5.67 -21.44
CA TYR A 31 -28.70 4.76 -22.35
C TYR A 31 -27.28 5.27 -22.64
N LEU A 32 -26.34 4.34 -22.74
CA LEU A 32 -24.97 4.61 -23.19
C LEU A 32 -24.67 3.78 -24.44
N THR A 33 -24.24 4.45 -25.49
CA THR A 33 -23.58 3.84 -26.64
C THR A 33 -22.17 4.40 -26.76
N TYR A 34 -21.16 3.55 -26.92
CA TYR A 34 -19.77 3.98 -26.97
C TYR A 34 -18.95 3.16 -27.97
N ASN A 35 -17.85 3.73 -28.46
CA ASN A 35 -16.98 3.12 -29.45
C ASN A 35 -15.51 3.25 -29.00
N THR A 36 -14.82 2.11 -28.92
CA THR A 36 -13.43 2.00 -28.45
C THR A 36 -12.40 1.88 -29.58
N SER A 37 -12.80 2.07 -30.84
CA SER A 37 -11.94 1.90 -32.03
C SER A 37 -10.70 2.81 -32.06
N LEU A 38 -10.71 3.93 -31.33
CA LEU A 38 -9.54 4.80 -31.24
C LEU A 38 -8.51 4.32 -30.20
N ILE A 39 -8.90 3.45 -29.26
CA ILE A 39 -8.00 2.98 -28.19
C ILE A 39 -6.92 2.08 -28.79
N ARG A 40 -5.66 2.33 -28.40
CA ARG A 40 -4.52 1.55 -28.87
C ARG A 40 -4.67 0.04 -28.55
N PRO A 41 -4.15 -0.85 -29.40
CA PRO A 41 -4.25 -2.29 -29.19
C PRO A 41 -3.37 -2.76 -28.01
N ALA A 42 -3.67 -3.97 -27.51
CA ALA A 42 -2.85 -4.63 -26.49
C ALA A 42 -1.40 -4.78 -26.96
N GLY A 43 -0.44 -4.54 -26.06
CA GLY A 43 0.99 -4.61 -26.37
C GLY A 43 1.61 -3.29 -26.85
N ALA A 44 0.80 -2.29 -27.23
CA ALA A 44 1.31 -0.98 -27.64
C ALA A 44 1.99 -0.24 -26.46
N PRO A 45 3.08 0.52 -26.69
CA PRO A 45 3.83 1.15 -25.60
C PRO A 45 3.04 2.28 -24.89
N ILE A 46 3.26 2.42 -23.58
CA ILE A 46 2.74 3.53 -22.77
C ILE A 46 3.88 4.49 -22.43
N ARG A 47 3.92 5.64 -23.13
CA ARG A 47 5.05 6.60 -23.10
C ARG A 47 5.37 7.23 -21.75
N THR A 48 4.41 7.36 -20.84
CA THR A 48 4.60 8.11 -19.59
C THR A 48 4.83 7.24 -18.36
N PHE A 49 4.54 5.94 -18.43
CA PHE A 49 4.51 5.05 -17.26
C PHE A 49 5.50 3.89 -17.34
N GLY A 50 6.07 3.62 -18.52
CA GLY A 50 6.72 2.34 -18.79
C GLY A 50 5.69 1.21 -18.91
N GLY A 51 5.96 0.20 -19.74
CA GLY A 51 5.07 -0.93 -19.97
C GLY A 51 4.20 -0.84 -21.23
N LYS A 52 3.22 -1.74 -21.33
CA LYS A 52 2.41 -1.99 -22.52
C LYS A 52 0.92 -1.85 -22.23
N ALA A 53 0.16 -1.40 -23.22
CA ALA A 53 -1.29 -1.25 -23.13
C ALA A 53 -2.01 -2.60 -23.02
N SER A 54 -3.12 -2.63 -22.29
CA SER A 54 -4.02 -3.79 -22.18
C SER A 54 -4.94 -3.95 -23.39
N GLY A 55 -5.11 -2.89 -24.20
CA GLY A 55 -6.13 -2.84 -25.24
C GLY A 55 -7.52 -2.52 -24.68
N PRO A 56 -8.52 -2.27 -25.55
CA PRO A 56 -9.85 -1.83 -25.14
C PRO A 56 -10.71 -2.89 -24.46
N GLY A 57 -10.37 -4.18 -24.62
CA GLY A 57 -11.21 -5.29 -24.16
C GLY A 57 -11.51 -5.24 -22.67
N ILE A 58 -10.52 -4.88 -21.84
CA ILE A 58 -10.72 -4.82 -20.39
C ILE A 58 -11.66 -3.69 -19.97
N LEU A 59 -11.66 -2.57 -20.70
CA LEU A 59 -12.60 -1.46 -20.45
C LEU A 59 -14.04 -1.91 -20.77
N VAL A 60 -14.22 -2.61 -21.89
CA VAL A 60 -15.53 -3.14 -22.31
C VAL A 60 -16.06 -4.12 -21.27
N GLU A 61 -15.25 -5.12 -20.89
CA GLU A 61 -15.61 -6.10 -19.86
C GLU A 61 -15.93 -5.44 -18.51
N GLY A 62 -15.15 -4.43 -18.11
CA GLY A 62 -15.40 -3.67 -16.89
C GLY A 62 -16.74 -2.94 -16.92
N ILE A 63 -17.07 -2.26 -18.03
CA ILE A 63 -18.37 -1.59 -18.21
C ILE A 63 -19.52 -2.60 -18.20
N GLU A 64 -19.37 -3.75 -18.87
CA GLU A 64 -20.37 -4.82 -18.86
C GLU A 64 -20.64 -5.36 -17.45
N LYS A 65 -19.58 -5.61 -16.67
CA LYS A 65 -19.70 -6.06 -15.28
C LYS A 65 -20.37 -5.01 -14.38
N ILE A 66 -19.95 -3.75 -14.48
CA ILE A 66 -20.54 -2.64 -13.71
C ILE A 66 -22.03 -2.50 -14.03
N THR A 67 -22.38 -2.48 -15.32
CA THR A 67 -23.77 -2.33 -15.75
C THR A 67 -24.62 -3.56 -15.39
N ALA A 68 -24.05 -4.77 -15.36
CA ALA A 68 -24.75 -5.96 -14.86
C ALA A 68 -25.14 -5.82 -13.37
N VAL A 69 -24.24 -5.31 -12.53
CA VAL A 69 -24.53 -5.01 -11.11
C VAL A 69 -25.65 -3.97 -11.02
N LEU A 70 -25.53 -2.86 -11.74
CA LEU A 70 -26.51 -1.77 -11.71
C LEU A 70 -27.90 -2.21 -12.23
N ASN A 71 -27.95 -3.02 -13.28
CA ASN A 71 -29.19 -3.59 -13.81
C ASN A 71 -29.91 -4.45 -12.75
N GLY A 72 -29.16 -5.22 -11.96
CA GLY A 72 -29.70 -6.01 -10.85
C GLY A 72 -30.25 -5.18 -9.68
N ALA A 73 -29.96 -3.88 -9.64
CA ALA A 73 -30.38 -2.96 -8.59
C ALA A 73 -31.42 -1.92 -9.05
N VAL A 74 -31.90 -1.98 -10.30
CA VAL A 74 -32.91 -1.04 -10.79
C VAL A 74 -34.18 -1.09 -9.91
N GLY A 75 -34.60 0.07 -9.43
CA GLY A 75 -35.78 0.21 -8.56
C GLY A 75 -35.48 0.05 -7.06
N ARG A 76 -34.22 -0.15 -6.67
CA ARG A 76 -33.78 -0.17 -5.26
C ARG A 76 -32.45 0.57 -5.07
N HIS A 77 -32.04 0.73 -3.82
CA HIS A 77 -30.69 1.19 -3.50
C HIS A 77 -29.67 0.06 -3.70
N LEU A 78 -28.44 0.44 -4.04
CA LEU A 78 -27.29 -0.48 -4.05
C LEU A 78 -26.97 -0.93 -2.63
N THR A 79 -26.59 -2.19 -2.49
CA THR A 79 -26.02 -2.69 -1.23
C THR A 79 -24.55 -2.30 -1.12
N SER A 80 -23.98 -2.39 0.08
CA SER A 80 -22.54 -2.15 0.30
C SER A 80 -21.66 -3.10 -0.51
N VAL A 81 -22.06 -4.37 -0.65
CA VAL A 81 -21.34 -5.36 -1.45
C VAL A 81 -21.38 -5.01 -2.93
N GLU A 82 -22.48 -4.46 -3.44
CA GLU A 82 -22.57 -4.00 -4.84
C GLU A 82 -21.70 -2.77 -5.08
N VAL A 83 -21.63 -1.85 -4.12
CA VAL A 83 -20.71 -0.71 -4.17
C VAL A 83 -19.25 -1.17 -4.13
N LEU A 84 -18.93 -2.13 -3.25
CA LEU A 84 -17.62 -2.79 -3.18
C LEU A 84 -17.27 -3.45 -4.51
N ASP A 85 -18.20 -4.16 -5.13
CA ASP A 85 -18.02 -4.83 -6.41
C ASP A 85 -17.76 -3.83 -7.53
N ILE A 86 -18.51 -2.73 -7.62
CA ILE A 86 -18.28 -1.68 -8.62
C ILE A 86 -16.88 -1.08 -8.48
N GLY A 87 -16.45 -0.74 -7.25
CA GLY A 87 -15.10 -0.23 -6.98
C GLY A 87 -14.02 -1.21 -7.43
N ASN A 88 -14.13 -2.46 -7.01
CA ASN A 88 -13.20 -3.54 -7.36
C ASN A 88 -13.15 -3.84 -8.87
N ILE A 89 -14.29 -3.76 -9.57
CA ILE A 89 -14.32 -3.92 -11.03
C ILE A 89 -13.53 -2.79 -11.69
N ILE A 90 -13.67 -1.54 -11.22
CA ILE A 90 -12.86 -0.42 -11.71
C ILE A 90 -11.37 -0.68 -11.46
N GLY A 91 -10.99 -1.16 -10.27
CA GLY A 91 -9.61 -1.58 -9.97
C GLY A 91 -9.09 -2.63 -10.96
N SER A 92 -9.91 -3.62 -11.33
CA SER A 92 -9.53 -4.68 -12.27
C SER A 92 -9.27 -4.16 -13.70
N VAL A 93 -10.00 -3.13 -14.15
CA VAL A 93 -9.78 -2.46 -15.44
C VAL A 93 -8.40 -1.80 -15.50
N VAL A 94 -7.92 -1.26 -14.36
CA VAL A 94 -6.62 -0.59 -14.25
C VAL A 94 -5.46 -1.58 -14.17
N VAL A 95 -5.62 -2.70 -13.45
CA VAL A 95 -4.56 -3.71 -13.23
C VAL A 95 -4.16 -4.45 -14.51
N ALA A 96 -5.11 -4.74 -15.41
CA ALA A 96 -4.89 -5.57 -16.60
C ALA A 96 -3.86 -5.02 -17.61
N GLY A 97 -3.35 -3.79 -17.43
CA GLY A 97 -2.17 -3.28 -18.14
C GLY A 97 -0.86 -3.99 -17.78
N ASN A 98 -0.86 -4.91 -16.81
CA ASN A 98 0.31 -5.68 -16.38
C ASN A 98 1.46 -4.83 -15.79
N VAL A 99 1.16 -3.59 -15.36
CA VAL A 99 2.13 -2.66 -14.77
C VAL A 99 1.90 -2.47 -13.26
N ARG A 100 0.76 -2.90 -12.69
CA ARG A 100 0.41 -2.68 -11.28
C ARG A 100 -0.32 -3.86 -10.64
N ARG A 101 -0.08 -4.08 -9.34
CA ARG A 101 -1.04 -4.73 -8.44
C ARG A 101 -2.13 -3.73 -8.06
N SER A 102 -3.33 -4.19 -7.72
CA SER A 102 -4.38 -3.27 -7.25
C SER A 102 -3.94 -2.52 -5.98
N ALA A 103 -4.48 -1.33 -5.78
CA ALA A 103 -4.09 -0.40 -4.72
C ALA A 103 -5.33 0.20 -4.04
N GLU A 104 -6.31 -0.64 -3.70
CA GLU A 104 -7.58 -0.19 -3.12
C GLU A 104 -7.73 -0.68 -1.67
N ILE A 105 -8.34 0.16 -0.84
CA ILE A 105 -8.90 -0.22 0.45
C ILE A 105 -10.40 0.06 0.42
N ALA A 106 -11.20 -0.91 0.85
CA ALA A 106 -12.60 -0.68 1.13
C ALA A 106 -12.78 -0.47 2.64
N LEU A 107 -13.50 0.59 3.01
CA LEU A 107 -13.85 0.90 4.40
C LEU A 107 -15.35 0.72 4.57
N GLY A 108 -15.76 -0.32 5.30
CA GLY A 108 -17.16 -0.63 5.57
C GLY A 108 -17.55 -0.43 7.03
N ARG A 109 -18.82 -0.64 7.32
CA ARG A 109 -19.36 -0.56 8.68
C ARG A 109 -19.19 -1.91 9.40
N PRO A 110 -19.00 -1.91 10.72
CA PRO A 110 -18.86 -3.14 11.51
C PRO A 110 -20.17 -3.94 11.62
N ASP A 111 -21.34 -3.30 11.45
CA ASP A 111 -22.65 -3.95 11.51
C ASP A 111 -23.15 -4.50 10.17
N ASP A 112 -22.36 -4.32 9.09
CA ASP A 112 -22.70 -4.78 7.75
C ASP A 112 -22.16 -6.20 7.51
N ILE A 113 -22.97 -7.19 7.87
CA ILE A 113 -22.60 -8.61 7.79
C ILE A 113 -22.36 -9.06 6.34
N ASP A 114 -23.10 -8.53 5.37
CA ASP A 114 -22.92 -8.86 3.95
C ASP A 114 -21.55 -8.36 3.47
N TYR A 115 -21.15 -7.14 3.87
CA TYR A 115 -19.82 -6.60 3.60
C TYR A 115 -18.72 -7.42 4.27
N ILE A 116 -18.87 -7.78 5.55
CA ILE A 116 -17.90 -8.60 6.30
C ILE A 116 -17.71 -9.97 5.63
N ASN A 117 -18.78 -10.56 5.14
CA ASN A 117 -18.75 -11.87 4.49
C ASN A 117 -18.37 -11.81 3.00
N ALA A 118 -18.18 -10.62 2.41
CA ALA A 118 -17.98 -10.47 0.96
C ALA A 118 -16.74 -11.22 0.43
N LYS A 119 -15.76 -11.53 1.29
CA LYS A 119 -14.53 -12.26 0.95
C LYS A 119 -14.33 -13.54 1.77
N ARG A 120 -15.42 -14.15 2.26
CA ARG A 120 -15.45 -15.46 2.93
C ARG A 120 -15.65 -16.58 1.90
N TRP A 121 -14.59 -17.30 1.56
CA TRP A 121 -14.62 -18.34 0.51
C TRP A 121 -15.28 -19.64 0.99
N ASP A 122 -15.43 -19.80 2.30
CA ASP A 122 -16.20 -20.91 2.89
C ASP A 122 -17.73 -20.74 2.74
N LEU A 123 -18.22 -19.51 2.53
CA LEU A 123 -19.65 -19.23 2.34
C LEU A 123 -20.10 -19.34 0.89
N GLY A 124 -19.16 -19.35 -0.07
CA GLY A 124 -19.46 -19.49 -1.48
C GLY A 124 -18.34 -19.02 -2.40
N THR A 125 -18.60 -19.08 -3.71
CA THR A 125 -17.66 -18.59 -4.73
C THR A 125 -17.54 -17.07 -4.66
N ILE A 126 -16.32 -16.58 -4.47
CA ILE A 126 -16.02 -15.14 -4.46
C ILE A 126 -15.77 -14.67 -5.91
N PRO A 127 -16.41 -13.58 -6.36
CA PRO A 127 -16.05 -12.94 -7.61
C PRO A 127 -14.60 -12.49 -7.63
N MET A 128 -13.85 -12.85 -8.67
CA MET A 128 -12.41 -12.59 -8.77
C MET A 128 -12.03 -11.12 -8.58
N HIS A 129 -12.87 -10.18 -9.00
CA HIS A 129 -12.60 -8.75 -8.85
C HIS A 129 -12.50 -8.31 -7.39
N ARG A 130 -13.12 -9.01 -6.42
CA ARG A 130 -13.01 -8.66 -4.98
C ARG A 130 -11.59 -8.79 -4.42
N SER A 131 -10.67 -9.38 -5.16
CA SER A 131 -9.23 -9.37 -4.84
C SER A 131 -8.55 -8.01 -5.10
N MET A 132 -9.24 -7.03 -5.69
CA MET A 132 -8.65 -5.73 -6.02
C MET A 132 -8.57 -4.80 -4.79
N SER A 133 -9.36 -5.01 -3.74
CA SER A 133 -9.29 -4.25 -2.49
C SER A 133 -8.92 -5.12 -1.31
N ASN A 134 -8.13 -4.59 -0.38
CA ASN A 134 -8.12 -5.08 0.99
C ASN A 134 -9.29 -4.42 1.74
N ASN A 135 -10.04 -5.20 2.51
CA ASN A 135 -11.22 -4.68 3.18
C ASN A 135 -10.94 -4.42 4.66
N SER A 136 -11.45 -3.30 5.18
CA SER A 136 -11.39 -2.95 6.60
C SER A 136 -12.74 -2.44 7.09
N VAL A 137 -12.93 -2.45 8.41
CA VAL A 137 -14.09 -1.82 9.07
C VAL A 137 -13.68 -0.54 9.79
N VAL A 138 -14.55 0.47 9.74
CA VAL A 138 -14.41 1.70 10.53
C VAL A 138 -15.12 1.50 11.86
N VAL A 139 -14.36 1.41 12.96
CA VAL A 139 -14.89 0.98 14.26
C VAL A 139 -14.39 1.87 15.39
N GLU A 140 -15.30 2.35 16.24
CA GLU A 140 -14.95 3.18 17.40
C GLU A 140 -14.67 2.34 18.65
N SER A 141 -15.45 1.28 18.86
CA SER A 141 -15.25 0.32 19.94
C SER A 141 -15.16 -1.11 19.41
N ILE A 142 -14.21 -1.88 19.92
CA ILE A 142 -14.00 -3.29 19.57
C ILE A 142 -15.23 -4.15 19.90
N ASP A 143 -16.02 -3.75 20.89
CA ASP A 143 -17.26 -4.45 21.25
C ASP A 143 -18.38 -4.32 20.19
N GLU A 144 -18.24 -3.41 19.21
CA GLU A 144 -19.15 -3.30 18.06
C GLU A 144 -18.89 -4.37 17.00
N LEU A 145 -17.74 -5.06 17.06
CA LEU A 145 -17.37 -6.05 16.05
C LEU A 145 -18.19 -7.34 16.24
N PRO A 146 -18.93 -7.77 15.21
CA PRO A 146 -19.73 -8.98 15.29
C PRO A 146 -18.84 -10.23 15.28
N LYS A 147 -19.43 -11.38 15.62
CA LYS A 147 -18.71 -12.66 15.63
C LYS A 147 -18.13 -12.98 14.25
N GLU A 148 -18.89 -12.68 13.20
CA GLU A 148 -18.58 -12.88 11.79
C GLU A 148 -17.28 -12.18 11.36
N PHE A 149 -16.98 -11.02 11.96
CA PHE A 149 -15.72 -10.31 11.73
C PHE A 149 -14.54 -11.17 12.18
N TRP A 150 -14.61 -11.70 13.41
CA TRP A 150 -13.56 -12.55 13.97
C TRP A 150 -13.48 -13.92 13.31
N GLU A 151 -14.58 -14.43 12.76
CA GLU A 151 -14.58 -15.71 12.05
C GLU A 151 -13.67 -15.68 10.82
N GLY A 152 -13.54 -14.55 10.13
CA GLY A 152 -12.65 -14.40 8.96
C GLY A 152 -11.17 -14.62 9.28
N TYR A 153 -10.79 -14.58 10.56
CA TYR A 153 -9.41 -14.83 11.01
C TYR A 153 -9.08 -16.32 11.15
N ASN A 154 -10.04 -17.22 10.96
CA ASN A 154 -9.84 -18.68 11.01
C ASN A 154 -9.31 -19.28 9.69
N GLY A 155 -8.86 -18.46 8.74
CA GLY A 155 -8.34 -18.93 7.44
C GLY A 155 -9.42 -19.40 6.45
N ASN A 156 -10.67 -19.00 6.68
CA ASN A 156 -11.84 -19.30 5.85
C ASN A 156 -12.29 -18.10 4.99
N GLY A 157 -11.58 -16.98 5.08
CA GLY A 157 -11.79 -15.77 4.30
C GLY A 157 -10.57 -14.85 4.39
N GLU A 158 -10.64 -13.72 3.69
CA GLU A 158 -9.66 -12.66 3.90
C GLU A 158 -9.94 -11.96 5.24
N PRO A 159 -8.96 -11.86 6.15
CA PRO A 159 -9.14 -11.12 7.40
C PRO A 159 -9.24 -9.62 7.12
N TYR A 160 -10.24 -8.96 7.69
CA TYR A 160 -10.47 -7.53 7.50
C TYR A 160 -9.67 -6.69 8.49
N GLY A 161 -9.06 -5.60 8.03
CA GLY A 161 -8.41 -4.63 8.91
C GLY A 161 -9.39 -3.79 9.73
N MET A 162 -8.87 -2.99 10.64
CA MET A 162 -9.64 -2.05 11.47
C MET A 162 -9.07 -0.64 11.34
N PHE A 163 -9.95 0.35 11.27
CA PHE A 163 -9.59 1.78 11.26
C PHE A 163 -10.44 2.56 12.28
N ASN A 164 -9.77 3.26 13.20
CA ASN A 164 -10.42 4.10 14.21
C ASN A 164 -10.48 5.54 13.70
N LEU A 165 -11.59 5.89 13.05
CA LEU A 165 -11.81 7.23 12.51
C LEU A 165 -11.83 8.29 13.62
N LYS A 166 -12.44 7.99 14.76
CA LYS A 166 -12.56 8.91 15.89
C LYS A 166 -11.20 9.26 16.48
N THR A 167 -10.38 8.25 16.77
CA THR A 167 -9.03 8.44 17.30
C THR A 167 -8.15 9.17 16.28
N SER A 168 -8.25 8.82 14.99
CA SER A 168 -7.54 9.50 13.90
C SER A 168 -7.90 10.99 13.78
N ARG A 169 -9.17 11.34 13.98
CA ARG A 169 -9.65 12.74 13.99
C ARG A 169 -9.30 13.50 15.27
N THR A 170 -9.07 12.81 16.38
CA THR A 170 -8.90 13.46 17.70
C THR A 170 -7.44 13.73 18.02
N PHE A 171 -6.57 12.75 17.77
CA PHE A 171 -5.20 12.77 18.28
C PHE A 171 -4.17 12.92 17.18
N GLY A 172 -3.14 13.72 17.49
CA GLY A 172 -1.80 13.81 16.91
C GLY A 172 -1.05 12.49 17.08
N ARG A 173 0.08 12.56 17.75
CA ARG A 173 0.65 11.38 18.41
C ARG A 173 -0.29 10.89 19.52
N THR A 174 -0.05 9.69 20.05
CA THR A 174 -0.82 9.16 21.18
C THR A 174 -0.94 10.20 22.31
N HIS A 175 -2.16 10.44 22.78
CA HIS A 175 -2.52 11.45 23.80
C HIS A 175 -2.29 12.94 23.44
N GLU A 176 -1.72 13.27 22.28
CA GLU A 176 -1.62 14.66 21.81
C GLU A 176 -2.94 15.08 21.17
N ILE A 177 -3.74 15.95 21.81
CA ILE A 177 -4.98 16.44 21.21
C ILE A 177 -4.65 17.36 20.03
N ARG A 178 -4.95 16.89 18.82
CA ARG A 178 -4.75 17.60 17.56
C ARG A 178 -5.92 17.28 16.64
N PRO A 179 -7.05 17.99 16.78
CA PRO A 179 -8.26 17.69 16.03
C PRO A 179 -8.07 17.92 14.53
N ASP A 180 -8.51 16.95 13.74
CA ASP A 180 -8.50 16.99 12.29
C ASP A 180 -9.82 16.40 11.77
N PRO A 181 -10.91 17.20 11.76
CA PRO A 181 -12.21 16.74 11.33
C PRO A 181 -12.28 16.44 9.83
N SER A 182 -11.27 16.86 9.05
CA SER A 182 -11.25 16.67 7.61
C SER A 182 -11.09 15.19 7.22
N ILE A 183 -10.45 14.38 8.08
CA ILE A 183 -10.23 12.95 7.86
C ILE A 183 -11.58 12.25 7.70
N VAL A 184 -11.81 11.53 6.61
CA VAL A 184 -13.01 10.70 6.37
C VAL A 184 -12.68 9.23 6.13
N GLY A 185 -11.41 8.92 5.89
CA GLY A 185 -10.93 7.56 5.66
C GLY A 185 -9.41 7.53 5.74
N THR A 186 -8.82 6.58 5.05
CA THR A 186 -7.37 6.37 5.04
C THR A 186 -6.91 5.89 3.67
N ASN A 187 -5.63 6.03 3.38
CA ASN A 187 -5.04 5.48 2.17
C ASN A 187 -4.95 3.95 2.23
N PRO A 188 -4.63 3.24 1.13
CA PRO A 188 -4.65 1.77 1.10
C PRO A 188 -3.76 1.05 2.12
N CYS A 189 -2.66 1.70 2.54
CA CYS A 189 -1.76 1.15 3.55
C CYS A 189 -2.16 1.57 4.98
N ALA A 190 -3.18 2.39 5.14
CA ALA A 190 -3.72 2.87 6.41
C ALA A 190 -2.79 3.73 7.29
N GLU A 191 -1.67 4.23 6.78
CA GLU A 191 -0.73 5.06 7.55
C GLU A 191 -1.06 6.55 7.54
N ILE A 192 -1.91 7.02 6.62
CA ILE A 192 -2.35 8.42 6.51
C ILE A 192 -3.88 8.50 6.59
N GLY A 193 -4.40 9.11 7.67
CA GLY A 193 -5.80 9.55 7.69
C GLY A 193 -5.98 10.70 6.71
N LEU A 194 -6.93 10.56 5.78
CA LEU A 194 -7.12 11.47 4.65
C LEU A 194 -8.52 12.07 4.63
N ALA A 195 -8.58 13.34 4.22
CA ALA A 195 -9.81 13.95 3.76
C ALA A 195 -10.22 13.41 2.38
N ASN A 196 -11.46 13.69 1.98
CA ASN A 196 -11.94 13.29 0.66
C ASN A 196 -11.05 13.97 -0.41
N ARG A 197 -10.56 13.19 -1.38
CA ARG A 197 -9.64 13.62 -2.44
C ARG A 197 -8.29 14.18 -1.98
N GLU A 198 -7.92 14.00 -0.72
CA GLU A 198 -6.57 14.34 -0.25
C GLU A 198 -5.59 13.23 -0.63
N SER A 199 -4.35 13.60 -0.97
CA SER A 199 -3.30 12.65 -1.35
C SER A 199 -2.31 12.43 -0.21
N CYS A 200 -1.72 11.23 -0.13
CA CYS A 200 -0.56 11.02 0.73
C CYS A 200 0.68 11.68 0.13
N ASN A 201 1.49 12.33 0.98
CA ASN A 201 2.75 12.95 0.60
C ASN A 201 3.86 12.39 1.48
N LEU A 202 4.55 11.36 0.99
CA LEU A 202 5.41 10.50 1.79
C LEU A 202 6.89 10.72 1.52
N SER A 203 7.69 10.59 2.57
CA SER A 203 9.15 10.46 2.50
C SER A 203 9.60 9.43 3.55
N GLU A 204 10.89 9.08 3.58
CA GLU A 204 11.34 8.01 4.48
C GLU A 204 12.79 8.17 4.91
N VAL A 205 13.04 7.91 6.20
CA VAL A 205 14.38 7.80 6.78
C VAL A 205 14.70 6.34 7.10
N PHE A 206 15.86 5.88 6.65
CA PHE A 206 16.41 4.58 7.01
C PHE A 206 17.08 4.67 8.39
N LEU A 207 16.31 4.44 9.47
CA LEU A 207 16.75 4.69 10.85
C LEU A 207 18.06 3.97 11.22
N PRO A 208 18.34 2.73 10.79
CA PRO A 208 19.61 2.05 11.05
C PRO A 208 20.84 2.75 10.44
N ASN A 209 20.65 3.51 9.37
CA ASN A 209 21.74 4.16 8.63
C ASN A 209 22.10 5.54 9.17
N VAL A 210 21.42 6.00 10.23
CA VAL A 210 21.67 7.31 10.86
C VAL A 210 22.64 7.18 12.03
N SER A 211 23.65 8.04 12.09
CA SER A 211 24.78 7.93 13.01
C SER A 211 24.53 8.62 14.36
N SER A 212 23.70 9.66 14.40
CA SER A 212 23.38 10.41 15.62
C SER A 212 21.97 11.00 15.59
N GLU A 213 21.47 11.40 16.78
CA GLU A 213 20.19 12.11 16.91
C GLU A 213 20.21 13.47 16.19
N GLU A 214 21.34 14.18 16.22
CA GLU A 214 21.50 15.46 15.50
C GLU A 214 21.37 15.28 13.98
N GLU A 215 22.01 14.23 13.43
CA GLU A 215 21.88 13.88 12.02
C GLU A 215 20.43 13.50 11.67
N PHE A 216 19.75 12.75 12.55
CA PHE A 216 18.34 12.41 12.36
C PHE A 216 17.45 13.65 12.27
N VAL A 217 17.65 14.63 13.17
CA VAL A 217 16.92 15.90 13.14
C VAL A 217 17.21 16.69 11.86
N ASP A 218 18.45 16.71 11.38
CA ASP A 218 18.78 17.42 10.14
C ASP A 218 18.13 16.78 8.91
N ILE A 219 18.23 15.44 8.77
CA ILE A 219 17.62 14.68 7.67
C ILE A 219 16.10 14.93 7.62
N THR A 220 15.42 14.84 8.77
CA THR A 220 13.96 15.05 8.83
C THR A 220 13.56 16.46 8.40
N ARG A 221 14.37 17.48 8.70
CA ARG A 221 14.13 18.86 8.22
C ARG A 221 14.32 18.99 6.71
N LEU A 222 15.30 18.30 6.12
CA LEU A 222 15.51 18.30 4.67
C LEU A 222 14.35 17.62 3.95
N LEU A 223 13.93 16.44 4.41
CA LEU A 223 12.78 15.73 3.84
C LEU A 223 11.47 16.52 3.98
N TYR A 224 11.26 17.17 5.12
CA TYR A 224 10.13 18.07 5.32
C TYR A 224 10.09 19.18 4.27
N LYS A 225 11.21 19.83 3.95
CA LYS A 225 11.24 20.90 2.93
C LYS A 225 10.79 20.39 1.57
N VAL A 226 11.22 19.19 1.20
CA VAL A 226 10.80 18.53 -0.06
C VAL A 226 9.30 18.26 -0.04
N GLN A 227 8.79 17.63 1.02
CA GLN A 227 7.36 17.32 1.12
C GLN A 227 6.51 18.60 1.16
N LYS A 228 6.92 19.62 1.92
CA LYS A 228 6.19 20.89 2.00
C LYS A 228 6.16 21.62 0.67
N ALA A 229 7.25 21.58 -0.10
CA ALA A 229 7.28 22.11 -1.46
C ALA A 229 6.32 21.33 -2.38
N ILE A 230 6.25 20.00 -2.29
CA ILE A 230 5.30 19.18 -3.04
C ILE A 230 3.85 19.52 -2.68
N ALA A 231 3.54 19.72 -1.40
CA ALA A 231 2.21 20.12 -0.94
C ALA A 231 1.78 21.50 -1.46
N ALA A 232 2.74 22.37 -1.81
CA ALA A 232 2.50 23.69 -2.37
C ALA A 232 2.44 23.73 -3.91
N MET A 233 2.68 22.60 -4.60
CA MET A 233 2.53 22.50 -6.05
C MET A 233 1.05 22.42 -6.45
N PRO A 234 0.66 22.90 -7.64
CA PRO A 234 -0.71 22.76 -8.11
C PRO A 234 -1.06 21.31 -8.43
N TYR A 235 -2.25 20.88 -8.00
CA TYR A 235 -2.81 19.56 -8.32
C TYR A 235 -3.78 19.63 -9.50
N LEU A 236 -3.87 18.55 -10.28
CA LEU A 236 -4.69 18.48 -11.49
C LEU A 236 -6.19 18.58 -11.21
N ASP A 237 -6.64 18.00 -10.10
CA ASP A 237 -8.03 18.03 -9.66
C ASP A 237 -8.21 19.17 -8.66
N ARG A 238 -9.12 20.09 -8.96
CA ARG A 238 -9.32 21.31 -8.16
C ARG A 238 -9.69 21.01 -6.70
N GLU A 239 -10.58 20.05 -6.46
CA GLU A 239 -10.96 19.69 -5.08
C GLU A 239 -9.76 19.10 -4.32
N SER A 240 -8.93 18.29 -4.99
CA SER A 240 -7.67 17.78 -4.44
C SER A 240 -6.66 18.90 -4.15
N ASP A 241 -6.58 19.90 -5.03
CA ASP A 241 -5.73 21.08 -4.86
C ASP A 241 -6.14 21.92 -3.65
N GLU A 242 -7.44 22.23 -3.53
CA GLU A 242 -8.02 23.00 -2.43
C GLU A 242 -7.77 22.31 -1.08
N ILE A 243 -8.07 21.02 -0.96
CA ILE A 243 -7.89 20.29 0.31
C ILE A 243 -6.41 20.12 0.67
N THR A 244 -5.55 19.86 -0.32
CA THR A 244 -4.11 19.69 -0.09
C THR A 244 -3.45 21.00 0.30
N CYS A 245 -3.82 22.11 -0.34
CA CYS A 245 -3.34 23.44 0.03
C CYS A 245 -3.84 23.88 1.42
N GLN A 246 -5.06 23.51 1.79
CA GLN A 246 -5.62 23.81 3.12
C GLN A 246 -4.88 23.04 4.22
N ASN A 247 -4.66 21.74 4.02
CA ASN A 247 -4.15 20.87 5.07
C ASN A 247 -2.62 20.80 5.09
N MET A 248 -1.98 20.91 3.91
CA MET A 248 -0.56 20.64 3.67
C MET A 248 -0.05 19.41 4.43
N ARG A 249 -0.84 18.34 4.43
CA ARG A 249 -0.58 17.12 5.18
C ARG A 249 0.66 16.42 4.65
N LEU A 250 1.58 16.08 5.54
CA LEU A 250 2.81 15.34 5.21
C LEU A 250 2.80 13.98 5.93
N GLY A 251 3.60 13.05 5.41
CA GLY A 251 3.83 11.74 5.99
C GLY A 251 5.31 11.37 5.93
N LEU A 252 6.12 12.00 6.78
CA LEU A 252 7.54 11.67 6.94
C LEU A 252 7.67 10.34 7.70
N GLY A 253 8.09 9.30 6.98
CA GLY A 253 8.21 7.93 7.48
C GLY A 253 9.57 7.63 8.11
N VAL A 254 9.60 6.64 8.99
CA VAL A 254 10.81 5.93 9.41
C VAL A 254 10.68 4.44 9.12
N THR A 255 11.77 3.81 8.68
CA THR A 255 11.84 2.37 8.40
C THR A 255 13.12 1.78 8.99
N GLY A 256 13.17 0.45 9.14
CA GLY A 256 14.27 -0.24 9.79
C GLY A 256 14.17 -0.21 11.32
N VAL A 257 12.98 0.02 11.86
CA VAL A 257 12.78 0.20 13.31
C VAL A 257 13.24 -1.03 14.10
N ALA A 258 12.94 -2.23 13.60
CA ALA A 258 13.31 -3.48 14.27
C ALA A 258 14.83 -3.73 14.35
N GLN A 259 15.63 -2.97 13.59
CA GLN A 259 17.10 -2.99 13.64
C GLN A 259 17.68 -1.85 14.48
N ALA A 260 16.85 -0.94 14.97
CA ALA A 260 17.26 0.32 15.58
C ALA A 260 16.40 0.68 16.81
N LEU A 261 15.96 -0.32 17.58
CA LEU A 261 15.10 -0.10 18.77
C LEU A 261 15.76 0.79 19.83
N ASN A 262 17.10 0.81 19.88
CA ASN A 262 17.86 1.70 20.77
C ASN A 262 17.80 3.19 20.36
N ARG A 263 17.18 3.51 19.21
CA ARG A 263 17.07 4.87 18.66
C ARG A 263 15.64 5.42 18.70
N LEU A 264 14.70 4.72 19.35
CA LEU A 264 13.30 5.15 19.41
C LEU A 264 13.12 6.51 20.09
N ASP A 265 14.00 6.88 21.03
CA ASP A 265 13.93 8.19 21.70
C ASP A 265 14.25 9.36 20.76
N TRP A 266 15.04 9.14 19.70
CA TRP A 266 15.33 10.17 18.70
C TRP A 266 14.07 10.62 17.96
N LEU A 267 13.07 9.73 17.87
CA LEU A 267 11.80 10.02 17.20
C LEU A 267 11.03 11.14 17.89
N ASP A 268 10.95 11.12 19.23
CA ASP A 268 10.22 12.15 19.99
C ASP A 268 10.89 13.52 19.85
N SER A 269 12.21 13.58 20.06
CA SER A 269 13.00 14.80 19.91
C SER A 269 12.87 15.39 18.50
N ALA A 270 12.98 14.56 17.47
CA ALA A 270 12.89 15.01 16.09
C ALA A 270 11.47 15.48 15.73
N TYR A 271 10.42 14.80 16.19
CA TYR A 271 9.05 15.26 15.97
C TYR A 271 8.81 16.65 16.56
N VAL A 272 9.23 16.88 17.81
CA VAL A 272 9.09 18.19 18.48
C VAL A 272 9.86 19.27 17.71
N ALA A 273 11.09 18.97 17.29
CA ALA A 273 11.90 19.88 16.47
C ALA A 273 11.21 20.18 15.11
N LEU A 274 10.61 19.17 14.49
CA LEU A 274 9.95 19.29 13.20
C LEU A 274 8.67 20.12 13.27
N ARG A 275 7.82 19.92 14.30
CA ARG A 275 6.63 20.77 14.54
C ARG A 275 7.01 22.24 14.70
N LYS A 276 8.08 22.53 15.47
CA LYS A 276 8.59 23.90 15.62
C LYS A 276 9.10 24.46 14.29
N PHE A 277 9.80 23.63 13.50
CA PHE A 277 10.30 24.03 12.20
C PHE A 277 9.17 24.30 11.20
N ASP A 278 8.12 23.47 11.18
CA ASP A 278 6.93 23.65 10.32
C ASP A 278 6.22 24.98 10.58
N SER A 279 6.06 25.36 11.85
CA SER A 279 5.46 26.64 12.23
C SER A 279 6.25 27.84 11.67
N VAL A 280 7.57 27.84 11.88
CA VAL A 280 8.45 28.92 11.38
C VAL A 280 8.51 28.95 9.85
N TRP A 281 8.69 27.79 9.22
CA TRP A 281 8.83 27.69 7.77
C TRP A 281 7.54 28.06 7.05
N SER A 282 6.40 27.59 7.54
CA SER A 282 5.08 27.90 6.97
C SER A 282 4.78 29.40 7.07
N ALA A 283 5.05 30.03 8.23
CA ALA A 283 4.89 31.47 8.40
C ALA A 283 5.78 32.29 7.44
N GLN A 284 7.03 31.89 7.24
CA GLN A 284 7.96 32.57 6.32
C GLN A 284 7.53 32.51 4.86
N ASN A 285 6.84 31.43 4.46
CA ASN A 285 6.39 31.23 3.08
C ASN A 285 4.92 31.60 2.84
N GLY A 286 4.21 32.07 3.88
CA GLY A 286 2.77 32.40 3.78
C GLY A 286 1.89 31.17 3.58
N TRP A 287 2.31 30.01 4.09
CA TRP A 287 1.60 28.74 3.99
C TRP A 287 0.93 28.35 5.31
N PRO A 288 -0.15 27.55 5.29
CA PRO A 288 -0.67 26.91 6.50
C PRO A 288 0.36 25.99 7.14
N GLU A 289 0.34 25.89 8.47
CA GLU A 289 1.02 24.80 9.17
C GLU A 289 0.44 23.46 8.71
N SER A 290 1.29 22.44 8.66
CA SER A 290 0.86 21.11 8.22
C SER A 290 -0.05 20.48 9.28
N GLN A 291 -1.21 19.99 8.87
CA GLN A 291 -2.16 19.33 9.78
C GLN A 291 -1.51 18.12 10.45
N ARG A 292 -0.73 17.35 9.69
CA ARG A 292 0.09 16.22 10.15
C ARG A 292 1.46 16.25 9.47
N LEU A 293 2.47 15.67 10.12
CA LEU A 293 3.85 15.65 9.65
C LEU A 293 4.40 14.24 9.40
N THR A 294 4.10 13.30 10.29
CA THR A 294 4.88 12.07 10.45
C THR A 294 4.00 10.83 10.40
N THR A 295 4.57 9.72 9.95
CA THR A 295 3.87 8.44 9.82
C THR A 295 4.86 7.28 9.97
N VAL A 296 4.37 6.05 10.00
CA VAL A 296 5.19 4.86 9.74
C VAL A 296 4.44 4.00 8.73
N LYS A 297 5.06 3.75 7.58
CA LYS A 297 4.48 2.96 6.49
C LYS A 297 5.18 1.59 6.36
N PRO A 298 4.52 0.58 5.80
CA PRO A 298 5.15 -0.70 5.44
C PRO A 298 6.03 -0.46 4.21
N SER A 299 7.28 -0.06 4.43
CA SER A 299 8.23 0.32 3.36
C SER A 299 8.69 -0.87 2.50
N GLY A 300 7.79 -1.46 1.71
CA GLY A 300 8.06 -2.74 1.06
C GLY A 300 9.19 -2.72 0.03
N THR A 301 9.36 -1.62 -0.73
CA THR A 301 10.38 -1.52 -1.79
C THR A 301 11.61 -0.72 -1.34
N LEU A 302 11.42 0.43 -0.69
CA LEU A 302 12.53 1.29 -0.28
C LEU A 302 13.39 0.65 0.81
N SER A 303 12.79 -0.12 1.72
CA SER A 303 13.56 -0.86 2.72
C SER A 303 14.51 -1.89 2.09
N LEU A 304 14.16 -2.48 0.94
CA LEU A 304 15.00 -3.45 0.24
C LEU A 304 16.21 -2.79 -0.39
N LEU A 305 16.03 -1.59 -0.94
CA LEU A 305 17.14 -0.80 -1.46
C LEU A 305 18.17 -0.50 -0.38
N ALA A 306 17.71 -0.22 0.84
CA ALA A 306 18.56 0.10 1.97
C ALA A 306 19.00 -1.13 2.80
N GLY A 307 18.48 -2.33 2.51
CA GLY A 307 18.78 -3.54 3.29
C GLY A 307 18.24 -3.50 4.73
N VAL A 308 17.12 -2.82 4.97
CA VAL A 308 16.53 -2.65 6.31
C VAL A 308 15.15 -3.30 6.45
N SER A 309 14.65 -3.46 7.68
CA SER A 309 13.30 -3.95 7.94
C SER A 309 12.23 -2.92 7.49
N PRO A 310 11.04 -3.35 7.03
CA PRO A 310 10.05 -2.43 6.47
C PRO A 310 9.20 -1.75 7.56
N GLY A 311 9.27 -0.43 7.65
CA GLY A 311 8.55 0.37 8.65
C GLY A 311 8.87 -0.08 10.08
N GLY A 312 7.79 -0.36 10.82
CA GLY A 312 7.82 -0.96 12.16
C GLY A 312 7.84 -2.50 12.19
N HIS A 313 7.89 -3.19 11.04
CA HIS A 313 7.82 -4.65 11.03
C HIS A 313 9.13 -5.28 11.50
N PRO A 314 9.06 -6.44 12.16
CA PRO A 314 10.23 -7.28 12.43
C PRO A 314 10.82 -7.84 11.12
N GLY A 315 12.09 -8.25 11.18
CA GLY A 315 12.69 -9.06 10.12
C GLY A 315 11.97 -10.40 10.00
N TYR A 316 11.81 -10.92 8.78
CA TYR A 316 11.10 -12.20 8.55
C TYR A 316 11.80 -13.37 9.26
N SER A 317 13.09 -13.57 8.95
CA SER A 317 14.00 -14.50 9.61
C SER A 317 15.44 -14.04 9.37
N GLU A 318 16.40 -14.46 10.20
CA GLU A 318 17.80 -14.05 10.07
C GLU A 318 18.35 -14.35 8.68
N TYR A 319 18.17 -15.60 8.21
CA TYR A 319 18.50 -16.05 6.86
C TYR A 319 17.23 -16.49 6.13
N HIS A 320 17.04 -16.00 4.92
CA HIS A 320 15.91 -16.38 4.07
C HIS A 320 16.23 -16.31 2.58
N ILE A 321 15.48 -17.06 1.80
CA ILE A 321 15.36 -16.87 0.36
C ILE A 321 14.28 -15.84 0.12
N ARG A 322 14.58 -14.85 -0.72
CA ARG A 322 13.60 -13.95 -1.32
C ARG A 322 13.39 -14.28 -2.78
N ARG A 323 12.15 -14.55 -3.17
CA ARG A 323 11.76 -14.89 -4.52
C ARG A 323 11.20 -13.69 -5.26
N VAL A 324 11.81 -13.34 -6.41
CA VAL A 324 11.34 -12.26 -7.29
C VAL A 324 10.85 -12.88 -8.60
N ARG A 325 9.60 -12.58 -8.95
CA ARG A 325 9.00 -13.00 -10.23
C ARG A 325 9.35 -12.00 -11.32
N MET A 326 9.87 -12.50 -12.45
CA MET A 326 10.29 -11.70 -13.60
C MET A 326 9.67 -12.28 -14.88
N SER A 327 9.30 -11.42 -15.83
CA SER A 327 8.80 -11.89 -17.13
C SER A 327 9.93 -12.52 -17.95
N VAL A 328 9.66 -13.56 -18.73
CA VAL A 328 10.69 -14.31 -19.51
C VAL A 328 11.52 -13.42 -20.44
N GLY A 329 11.00 -12.26 -20.87
CA GLY A 329 11.73 -11.30 -21.70
C GLY A 329 12.58 -10.27 -20.93
N ASP A 330 12.64 -10.35 -19.61
CA ASP A 330 13.41 -9.42 -18.78
C ASP A 330 14.92 -9.74 -18.89
N PRO A 331 15.77 -8.78 -19.31
CA PRO A 331 17.21 -9.01 -19.43
C PRO A 331 17.88 -9.41 -18.11
N LEU A 332 17.27 -9.07 -16.96
CA LEU A 332 17.79 -9.44 -15.65
C LEU A 332 17.74 -10.95 -15.37
N ILE A 333 16.86 -11.71 -16.03
CA ILE A 333 16.81 -13.17 -15.84
C ILE A 333 18.12 -13.82 -16.27
N GLN A 334 18.62 -13.45 -17.45
CA GLN A 334 19.86 -14.02 -17.97
C GLN A 334 21.03 -13.59 -17.09
N TYR A 335 21.09 -12.31 -16.73
CA TYR A 335 22.10 -11.80 -15.80
C TYR A 335 22.10 -12.56 -14.46
N CYS A 336 20.93 -12.74 -13.84
CA CYS A 336 20.82 -13.48 -12.59
C CYS A 336 21.28 -14.93 -12.74
N SER A 337 20.87 -15.60 -13.84
CA SER A 337 21.32 -16.96 -14.13
C SER A 337 22.84 -17.03 -14.31
N ASP A 338 23.43 -16.08 -15.02
CA ASP A 338 24.88 -16.02 -15.27
C ASP A 338 25.68 -15.76 -13.99
N MET A 339 25.10 -14.99 -13.05
CA MET A 339 25.67 -14.77 -11.72
C MET A 339 25.50 -15.96 -10.76
N GLY A 340 24.84 -17.04 -11.20
CA GLY A 340 24.65 -18.25 -10.40
C GLY A 340 23.43 -18.25 -9.49
N TYR A 341 22.52 -17.28 -9.62
CA TYR A 341 21.24 -17.32 -8.90
C TYR A 341 20.36 -18.46 -9.44
N HIS A 342 19.60 -19.11 -8.54
CA HIS A 342 18.63 -20.12 -8.96
C HIS A 342 17.46 -19.45 -9.69
N VAL A 343 17.11 -19.99 -10.85
CA VAL A 343 16.00 -19.53 -11.68
C VAL A 343 15.12 -20.70 -12.06
N GLU A 344 13.83 -20.64 -11.73
CA GLU A 344 12.85 -21.64 -12.11
C GLU A 344 11.56 -21.02 -12.64
N TRP A 345 10.66 -21.83 -13.19
CA TRP A 345 9.37 -21.35 -13.68
C TRP A 345 8.39 -21.11 -12.52
N VAL A 346 7.54 -20.10 -12.65
CA VAL A 346 6.47 -19.88 -11.66
C VAL A 346 5.46 -21.03 -11.71
N LYS A 347 5.14 -21.59 -10.54
CA LYS A 347 4.07 -22.56 -10.33
C LYS A 347 2.82 -21.84 -9.85
N ASN A 348 1.74 -22.00 -10.59
CA ASN A 348 0.44 -21.40 -10.29
C ASN A 348 -0.27 -22.20 -9.18
N LEU A 349 -1.26 -21.56 -8.55
CA LEU A 349 -2.06 -22.17 -7.48
C LEU A 349 -2.84 -23.42 -7.91
N ASP A 350 -3.14 -23.54 -9.20
CA ASP A 350 -3.82 -24.70 -9.80
C ASP A 350 -2.85 -25.83 -10.19
N GLY A 351 -1.56 -25.69 -9.84
CA GLY A 351 -0.50 -26.65 -10.17
C GLY A 351 0.05 -26.53 -11.59
N THR A 352 -0.46 -25.61 -12.41
CA THR A 352 0.10 -25.34 -13.73
C THR A 352 1.41 -24.56 -13.65
N VAL A 353 2.25 -24.66 -14.67
CA VAL A 353 3.50 -23.90 -14.77
C VAL A 353 3.27 -22.71 -15.70
N SER A 354 3.66 -21.52 -15.26
CA SER A 354 3.61 -20.31 -16.09
C SER A 354 4.56 -20.44 -17.28
N ASP A 355 4.11 -20.01 -18.46
CA ASP A 355 4.90 -19.90 -19.68
C ASP A 355 5.47 -18.47 -19.90
N ARG A 356 5.14 -17.53 -19.00
CA ARG A 356 5.43 -16.10 -19.17
C ARG A 356 6.30 -15.50 -18.06
N THR A 357 6.48 -16.23 -16.96
CA THR A 357 7.11 -15.71 -15.75
C THR A 357 8.03 -16.76 -15.13
N LYS A 358 9.25 -16.34 -14.80
CA LYS A 358 10.21 -17.11 -13.99
C LYS A 358 10.36 -16.47 -12.61
N VAL A 359 10.86 -17.24 -11.66
CA VAL A 359 11.21 -16.76 -10.32
C VAL A 359 12.71 -16.91 -10.13
N VAL A 360 13.32 -15.88 -9.53
CA VAL A 360 14.74 -15.84 -9.15
C VAL A 360 14.84 -15.84 -7.63
N GLU A 361 15.71 -16.68 -7.09
CA GLU A 361 15.96 -16.82 -5.65
C GLU A 361 17.18 -16.01 -5.21
N PHE A 362 16.97 -15.08 -4.28
CA PHE A 362 18.02 -14.26 -3.68
C PHE A 362 18.25 -14.69 -2.23
N PRO A 363 19.44 -15.17 -1.85
CA PRO A 363 19.77 -15.40 -0.45
C PRO A 363 19.95 -14.05 0.27
N CYS A 364 19.16 -13.83 1.31
CA CYS A 364 19.14 -12.60 2.09
C CYS A 364 19.50 -12.89 3.56
N GLU A 365 20.17 -11.94 4.20
CA GLU A 365 20.45 -11.97 5.63
C GLU A 365 20.04 -10.62 6.27
N TYR A 366 19.52 -10.67 7.48
CA TYR A 366 19.42 -9.49 8.34
C TYR A 366 20.63 -9.44 9.30
N PRO A 367 21.10 -8.23 9.68
CA PRO A 367 22.17 -8.09 10.66
C PRO A 367 21.85 -8.77 12.00
N GLU A 368 22.88 -9.25 12.69
CA GLU A 368 22.76 -9.78 14.04
C GLU A 368 22.11 -8.75 14.98
N GLY A 369 21.19 -9.21 15.84
CA GLY A 369 20.43 -8.34 16.74
C GLY A 369 19.15 -7.74 16.14
N THR A 370 18.85 -8.00 14.86
CA THR A 370 17.55 -7.65 14.27
C THR A 370 16.43 -8.41 14.97
N VAL A 371 15.37 -7.72 15.39
CA VAL A 371 14.19 -8.38 15.95
C VAL A 371 13.44 -9.13 14.85
N LEU A 372 13.26 -10.44 15.02
CA LEU A 372 12.64 -11.33 14.04
C LEU A 372 11.18 -11.63 14.38
N ALA A 373 10.38 -11.90 13.35
CA ALA A 373 8.95 -12.15 13.46
C ALA A 373 8.64 -13.41 14.29
N GLU A 374 9.48 -14.44 14.19
CA GLU A 374 9.32 -15.70 14.94
C GLU A 374 9.40 -15.51 16.47
N HIS A 375 10.10 -14.46 16.92
CA HIS A 375 10.35 -14.17 18.33
C HIS A 375 9.35 -13.18 18.94
N LEU A 376 8.42 -12.65 18.15
CA LEU A 376 7.41 -11.70 18.62
C LEU A 376 6.03 -12.36 18.70
N SER A 377 5.34 -12.10 19.82
CA SER A 377 3.90 -12.30 19.88
C SER A 377 3.16 -11.21 19.10
N ALA A 378 1.89 -11.45 18.79
CA ALA A 378 1.03 -10.43 18.19
C ALA A 378 0.92 -9.17 19.07
N ILE A 379 0.89 -9.35 20.40
CA ILE A 379 0.84 -8.25 21.38
C ILE A 379 2.12 -7.43 21.34
N GLN A 380 3.30 -8.06 21.31
CA GLN A 380 4.58 -7.33 21.25
C GLN A 380 4.73 -6.49 19.96
N GLN A 381 4.19 -6.98 18.84
CA GLN A 381 4.13 -6.20 17.60
C GLN A 381 3.22 -4.98 17.74
N MET A 382 2.06 -5.12 18.38
CA MET A 382 1.16 -4.00 18.68
C MET A 382 1.77 -3.02 19.70
N ASP A 383 2.52 -3.48 20.70
CA ASP A 383 3.22 -2.60 21.64
C ASP A 383 4.25 -1.71 20.94
N LEU A 384 5.01 -2.27 19.97
CA LEU A 384 5.91 -1.49 19.14
C LEU A 384 5.15 -0.49 18.27
N GLN A 385 4.01 -0.90 17.70
CA GLN A 385 3.13 -0.02 16.94
C GLN A 385 2.67 1.18 17.80
N GLN A 386 2.23 0.95 19.03
CA GLN A 386 1.81 1.99 19.95
C GLN A 386 2.97 2.92 20.32
N THR A 387 4.16 2.37 20.58
CA THR A 387 5.37 3.14 20.85
C THR A 387 5.70 4.09 19.69
N LEU A 388 5.58 3.63 18.45
CA LEU A 388 5.79 4.45 17.26
C LEU A 388 4.70 5.52 17.08
N GLN A 389 3.45 5.20 17.42
CA GLN A 389 2.33 6.15 17.39
C GLN A 389 2.50 7.25 18.46
N GLU A 390 3.07 6.91 19.61
CA GLU A 390 3.34 7.84 20.70
C GLU A 390 4.55 8.73 20.43
N LYS A 391 5.67 8.13 19.99
CA LYS A 391 6.93 8.87 19.85
C LYS A 391 7.05 9.59 18.50
N TRP A 392 6.47 9.05 17.42
CA TRP A 392 6.74 9.55 16.08
C TRP A 392 5.50 10.01 15.34
N ALA A 393 4.57 9.10 15.06
CA ALA A 393 3.56 9.31 14.04
C ALA A 393 2.40 10.17 14.56
N ASP A 394 2.19 11.34 13.95
CA ASP A 394 0.96 12.12 14.16
C ASP A 394 -0.14 11.79 13.15
N ASN A 395 0.18 11.15 12.02
CA ASN A 395 -0.77 10.36 11.22
C ASN A 395 -1.03 9.01 11.90
N ALA A 396 -0.92 7.87 11.21
CA ALA A 396 -1.05 6.54 11.78
C ALA A 396 0.24 5.72 11.62
N VAL A 397 0.29 4.57 12.28
CA VAL A 397 1.33 3.56 12.12
C VAL A 397 0.72 2.36 11.42
N SER A 398 1.16 2.10 10.19
CA SER A 398 0.73 0.94 9.44
C SER A 398 1.63 -0.25 9.72
N VAL A 399 1.01 -1.31 10.23
CA VAL A 399 1.65 -2.59 10.50
C VAL A 399 0.65 -3.71 10.19
N THR A 400 1.16 -4.76 9.58
CA THR A 400 0.50 -6.06 9.51
C THR A 400 1.06 -6.90 10.65
N VAL A 401 0.25 -7.11 11.68
CA VAL A 401 0.61 -7.93 12.84
C VAL A 401 0.49 -9.39 12.45
N TYR A 402 1.59 -10.14 12.55
CA TYR A 402 1.54 -11.58 12.35
C TYR A 402 0.95 -12.27 13.57
N VAL A 403 0.01 -13.19 13.36
CA VAL A 403 -0.78 -13.84 14.41
C VAL A 403 -0.69 -15.36 14.29
N LYS A 404 -0.55 -16.04 15.43
CA LYS A 404 -0.73 -17.48 15.56
C LYS A 404 -2.18 -17.78 16.00
N PRO A 405 -2.78 -18.92 15.59
CA PRO A 405 -4.19 -19.21 15.87
C PRO A 405 -4.60 -19.13 17.36
N ASP A 406 -3.67 -19.44 18.27
CA ASP A 406 -3.87 -19.40 19.72
C ASP A 406 -3.78 -18.00 20.34
N GLU A 407 -3.35 -16.98 19.58
CA GLU A 407 -3.19 -15.60 20.09
C GLU A 407 -4.46 -14.73 19.94
N LEU A 408 -5.47 -15.21 19.20
CA LEU A 408 -6.62 -14.38 18.81
C LEU A 408 -7.42 -13.85 20.00
N ASP A 409 -7.61 -14.64 21.05
CA ASP A 409 -8.35 -14.19 22.24
C ASP A 409 -7.57 -13.13 23.03
N GLY A 410 -6.24 -13.28 23.11
CA GLY A 410 -5.37 -12.25 23.69
C GLY A 410 -5.42 -10.93 22.92
N ILE A 411 -5.48 -11.01 21.58
CA ILE A 411 -5.63 -9.82 20.72
C ILE A 411 -6.94 -9.10 20.99
N LYS A 412 -8.07 -9.82 21.10
CA LYS A 412 -9.38 -9.21 21.39
C LYS A 412 -9.35 -8.43 22.71
N GLU A 413 -8.82 -9.04 23.77
CA GLU A 413 -8.72 -8.39 25.08
C GLU A 413 -7.77 -7.19 25.06
N TYR A 414 -6.64 -7.31 24.36
CA TYR A 414 -5.71 -6.20 24.17
C TYR A 414 -6.35 -5.02 23.44
N LEU A 415 -7.06 -5.29 22.34
CA LEU A 415 -7.73 -4.26 21.55
C LEU A 415 -8.85 -3.60 22.34
N LYS A 416 -9.65 -4.32 23.14
CA LYS A 416 -10.67 -3.69 24.00
C LYS A 416 -10.10 -2.58 24.90
N VAL A 417 -8.89 -2.78 25.42
CA VAL A 417 -8.22 -1.81 26.30
C VAL A 417 -7.54 -0.69 25.51
N ASN A 418 -6.83 -1.02 24.42
CA ASN A 418 -5.94 -0.09 23.74
C ASN A 418 -6.54 0.57 22.48
N TRP A 419 -7.62 0.04 21.93
CA TRP A 419 -8.25 0.59 20.71
C TRP A 419 -8.61 2.08 20.78
N PRO A 420 -9.03 2.65 21.92
CA PRO A 420 -9.30 4.09 22.01
C PRO A 420 -8.09 4.97 21.66
N ILE A 421 -6.86 4.46 21.72
CA ILE A 421 -5.63 5.18 21.38
C ILE A 421 -4.94 4.66 20.11
N MET A 422 -5.42 3.57 19.52
CA MET A 422 -4.93 3.04 18.25
C MET A 422 -5.72 3.62 17.07
N LYS A 423 -5.05 3.85 15.94
CA LYS A 423 -5.67 4.43 14.73
C LYS A 423 -6.02 3.41 13.65
N SER A 424 -5.19 2.38 13.51
CA SER A 424 -5.37 1.33 12.51
C SER A 424 -4.65 0.06 12.95
N VAL A 425 -5.14 -1.11 12.57
CA VAL A 425 -4.39 -2.36 12.68
C VAL A 425 -4.89 -3.35 11.64
N SER A 426 -3.99 -4.17 11.12
CA SER A 426 -4.29 -5.30 10.25
C SER A 426 -3.54 -6.52 10.76
N PHE A 427 -4.10 -7.71 10.57
CA PHE A 427 -3.42 -8.94 10.94
C PHE A 427 -3.31 -9.91 9.77
N LEU A 428 -2.29 -10.76 9.84
CA LEU A 428 -2.07 -11.85 8.90
C LEU A 428 -1.64 -13.09 9.68
N LEU A 429 -2.11 -14.27 9.27
CA LEU A 429 -1.66 -15.52 9.88
C LEU A 429 -0.17 -15.77 9.60
N TYR A 430 0.60 -16.14 10.62
CA TYR A 430 2.05 -16.26 10.56
C TYR A 430 2.56 -17.37 9.60
N SER A 431 1.83 -18.48 9.45
CA SER A 431 2.29 -19.61 8.61
C SER A 431 1.13 -20.50 8.11
N ASN A 432 1.44 -21.41 7.18
CA ASN A 432 0.55 -22.26 6.36
C ASN A 432 -0.11 -21.58 5.16
N HIS A 433 0.61 -20.68 4.49
CA HIS A 433 0.14 -20.05 3.26
C HIS A 433 -0.01 -21.02 2.06
N GLY A 434 0.39 -22.29 2.19
CA GLY A 434 0.16 -23.33 1.17
C GLY A 434 0.90 -23.16 -0.17
N PHE A 435 1.62 -22.05 -0.37
CA PHE A 435 2.38 -21.79 -1.59
C PHE A 435 3.65 -22.63 -1.70
N GLU A 436 3.82 -23.33 -2.81
CA GLU A 436 5.04 -24.08 -3.16
C GLU A 436 6.24 -23.15 -3.41
N GLN A 437 5.98 -21.93 -3.89
CA GLN A 437 7.00 -20.89 -4.14
C GLN A 437 6.69 -19.64 -3.32
N ALA A 438 6.90 -19.76 -2.00
CA ALA A 438 6.69 -18.65 -1.09
C ALA A 438 7.63 -17.46 -1.42
N PRO A 439 7.14 -16.20 -1.38
CA PRO A 439 7.98 -15.03 -1.63
C PRO A 439 9.18 -14.90 -0.68
N LEU A 440 9.01 -15.38 0.55
CA LEU A 440 10.04 -15.48 1.57
C LEU A 440 10.05 -16.90 2.12
N GLU A 441 11.22 -17.50 2.27
CA GLU A 441 11.39 -18.83 2.84
C GLU A 441 12.58 -18.82 3.81
N GLN A 442 12.34 -19.24 5.05
CA GLN A 442 13.39 -19.34 6.05
C GLN A 442 14.35 -20.49 5.70
N ILE A 443 15.65 -20.23 5.79
CA ILE A 443 16.71 -21.23 5.55
C ILE A 443 17.72 -21.24 6.69
N THR A 444 18.51 -22.31 6.78
CA THR A 444 19.62 -22.37 7.75
C THR A 444 20.80 -21.52 7.27
N LYS A 445 21.69 -21.16 8.21
CA LYS A 445 22.92 -20.43 7.91
C LYS A 445 23.81 -21.18 6.93
N GLU A 446 23.88 -22.50 7.05
CA GLU A 446 24.69 -23.36 6.17
C GLU A 446 24.16 -23.29 4.73
N HIS A 447 22.84 -23.38 4.55
CA HIS A 447 22.22 -23.27 3.23
C HIS A 447 22.41 -21.85 2.65
N TYR A 448 22.29 -20.80 3.47
CA TYR A 448 22.58 -19.44 3.05
C TYR A 448 24.03 -19.28 2.54
N LEU A 449 25.01 -19.78 3.30
CA LEU A 449 26.42 -19.72 2.93
C LEU A 449 26.71 -20.55 1.67
N GLU A 450 26.05 -21.70 1.50
CA GLU A 450 26.15 -22.51 0.29
C GLU A 450 25.62 -21.75 -0.94
N MET A 451 24.44 -21.14 -0.84
CA MET A 451 23.87 -20.33 -1.93
C MET A 451 24.81 -19.16 -2.27
N LYS A 452 25.26 -18.41 -1.25
CA LYS A 452 26.17 -17.26 -1.42
C LYS A 452 27.50 -17.67 -2.05
N GLY A 453 28.03 -18.85 -1.70
CA GLY A 453 29.28 -19.39 -2.25
C GLY A 453 29.21 -19.80 -3.72
N ARG A 454 28.01 -20.03 -4.27
CA ARG A 454 27.78 -20.30 -5.70
C ARG A 454 27.70 -19.03 -6.54
N LEU A 455 27.46 -17.88 -5.92
CA LEU A 455 27.29 -16.62 -6.62
C LEU A 455 28.64 -16.08 -7.10
N MET A 456 28.68 -15.65 -8.35
CA MET A 456 29.83 -14.90 -8.86
C MET A 456 29.83 -13.49 -8.25
N GLN A 457 30.98 -12.98 -7.83
CA GLN A 457 31.12 -11.57 -7.44
C GLN A 457 31.46 -10.75 -8.68
N PRO A 458 30.58 -9.87 -9.17
CA PRO A 458 30.88 -9.05 -10.31
C PRO A 458 31.84 -7.90 -9.93
N GLU A 459 32.78 -7.57 -10.81
CA GLU A 459 33.61 -6.34 -10.73
C GLU A 459 32.82 -5.09 -11.17
N GLU A 460 31.77 -5.26 -11.99
CA GLU A 460 30.89 -4.19 -12.49
C GLU A 460 29.41 -4.61 -12.38
N GLY A 461 28.55 -3.70 -11.93
CA GLY A 461 27.10 -3.92 -11.92
C GLY A 461 26.55 -4.08 -13.35
N PRO A 462 25.38 -4.71 -13.53
CA PRO A 462 24.79 -4.87 -14.85
C PRO A 462 24.66 -3.50 -15.52
N HIS A 463 24.98 -3.39 -16.81
CA HIS A 463 24.44 -2.31 -17.63
C HIS A 463 22.92 -2.47 -17.60
N GLY A 464 22.26 -1.77 -16.68
CA GLY A 464 20.82 -1.76 -16.56
C GLY A 464 20.25 -1.51 -17.95
N GLY A 465 19.33 -2.37 -18.40
CA GLY A 465 18.78 -2.26 -19.74
C GLY A 465 18.40 -0.81 -20.02
N MET A 466 18.87 -0.28 -21.16
CA MET A 466 18.56 1.07 -21.62
C MET A 466 17.04 1.28 -21.50
N SER A 467 16.64 2.06 -20.50
CA SER A 467 15.29 2.56 -20.46
C SER A 467 15.22 3.61 -21.56
N GLU A 468 14.47 3.36 -22.63
CA GLU A 468 14.17 4.36 -23.67
C GLU A 468 13.57 5.66 -23.11
N LEU A 469 13.24 5.70 -21.81
CA LEU A 469 12.73 6.87 -21.08
C LEU A 469 13.82 7.77 -20.48
N LEU A 470 15.09 7.34 -20.36
CA LEU A 470 16.08 8.02 -19.50
C LEU A 470 17.30 8.62 -20.23
N ASP A 471 17.62 8.20 -21.46
CA ASP A 471 18.94 8.53 -22.01
C ASP A 471 19.10 9.96 -22.55
N ASP A 472 18.08 10.59 -23.14
CA ASP A 472 18.26 11.94 -23.71
C ASP A 472 18.25 13.05 -22.64
N ASP A 473 17.61 12.81 -21.50
CA ASP A 473 17.26 13.86 -20.53
C ASP A 473 18.25 13.92 -19.34
N CYS A 474 18.93 12.82 -19.00
CA CYS A 474 19.84 12.75 -17.83
C CYS A 474 21.31 13.10 -18.13
N LEU A 475 21.71 13.22 -19.39
CA LEU A 475 23.10 13.51 -19.80
C LEU A 475 23.63 14.88 -19.30
N SER A 476 22.74 15.81 -18.96
CA SER A 476 23.11 17.16 -18.50
C SER A 476 23.31 17.30 -16.99
N GLY A 477 23.01 16.27 -16.20
CA GLY A 477 23.03 16.34 -14.73
C GLY A 477 21.93 17.23 -14.12
N ALA A 478 21.04 17.80 -14.94
CA ALA A 478 19.82 18.46 -14.49
C ALA A 478 18.65 17.48 -14.62
N CYS A 479 17.85 17.34 -13.56
CA CYS A 479 16.56 16.65 -13.64
C CYS A 479 15.58 17.57 -14.41
N PRO A 480 15.13 17.23 -15.62
CA PRO A 480 14.18 18.08 -16.32
C PRO A 480 12.84 18.02 -15.60
N ILE A 481 12.40 19.18 -15.11
CA ILE A 481 11.02 19.37 -14.64
C ILE A 481 10.13 19.28 -15.89
N ARG A 482 9.34 18.21 -16.00
CA ARG A 482 8.28 18.08 -17.01
C ARG A 482 6.94 18.52 -16.47
#